data_AF-A0A7J8XWD9-F1
#
_entry.id   AF-A0A7J8XWD9-F1
#
_cell.length_a   1.000
_cell.length_b   1.000
_cell.length_c   1.000
_cell.angle_alpha   90.00
_cell.angle_beta   90.00
_cell.angle_gamma   90.00
#
_symmetry.space_group_name_H-M   'P 1'
#
loop_
_entity.id
_entity.type
_entity.pdbx_description
1 polymer ?
#
loop_
_entity_poly.entity_id
_entity_poly.type
_entity_poly.pdbx_seq_one_letter_code
_entity_poly.pdbx_strand_id
1 'polypeptide(L)'
;MFPQCKLDHILQGDSFSGHLGSFFGTVWDNFVYVLEHSFVSLTGVVLLLIMAITFVPSKVSRKKRAIIGIIHVSAHLAAALILMLLMELGLETCIRHKLLATSGYHSLYQWYRSVESEHFPDPSGLRARMEQWTFGLYPACIKYLMSAFDVPEVMAVTRSNICKNGIQALSRGGAVIYYASIFLYFWVFSTPVVSLVFGSYLYICINWFHLHFDEAFSSLRIANYKSFTRFHINRDGDLEVFTLAVDKVPREWMLDPDWDMEQKQPQQLSHRRKYPSKWSAAAGQQDPVNTVRVVDHFVIRQNEKPDFVSSNGSVSR
;
A
#
# COMPACT_ATOMS: atom_id res chain seq x y z
N MET A 1 -15.93 10.72 13.61
CA MET A 1 -15.24 11.70 12.75
C MET A 1 -16.03 12.07 11.50
N PHE A 2 -16.69 11.13 10.82
CA PHE A 2 -17.60 11.46 9.70
C PHE A 2 -19.07 11.34 10.08
N PRO A 3 -19.95 12.15 9.49
CA PRO A 3 -19.67 13.34 8.66
C PRO A 3 -19.29 14.58 9.47
N GLN A 4 -18.69 15.57 8.82
CA GLN A 4 -18.46 16.92 9.37
C GLN A 4 -19.55 17.87 8.88
N CYS A 5 -20.58 18.08 9.69
CA CYS A 5 -21.79 18.81 9.27
C CYS A 5 -21.70 20.34 9.34
N LYS A 6 -20.67 20.89 9.97
CA LYS A 6 -20.45 22.33 10.14
C LYS A 6 -19.12 22.71 9.49
N LEU A 7 -19.14 22.99 8.19
CA LEU A 7 -17.95 23.38 7.42
C LEU A 7 -18.08 24.76 6.77
N ASP A 8 -19.25 25.38 6.83
CA ASP A 8 -19.53 26.67 6.19
C ASP A 8 -18.58 27.78 6.66
N HIS A 9 -18.17 27.75 7.93
CA HIS A 9 -17.24 28.73 8.50
C HIS A 9 -15.84 28.69 7.86
N ILE A 10 -15.48 27.59 7.20
CA ILE A 10 -14.22 27.50 6.43
C ILE A 10 -14.35 28.27 5.11
N LEU A 11 -15.54 28.27 4.51
CA LEU A 11 -15.81 28.89 3.20
C LEU A 11 -16.29 30.34 3.28
N GLN A 12 -16.59 30.86 4.48
CA GLN A 12 -17.17 32.20 4.68
C GLN A 12 -16.16 33.31 5.03
N GLY A 13 -14.85 33.01 5.11
CA GLY A 13 -13.84 34.03 5.42
C GLY A 13 -13.69 35.09 4.33
N ASP A 14 -13.48 36.36 4.71
CA ASP A 14 -13.26 37.46 3.76
C ASP A 14 -11.83 37.53 3.21
N SER A 15 -10.91 36.70 3.73
CA SER A 15 -9.50 36.70 3.34
C SER A 15 -8.91 35.29 3.26
N PHE A 16 -7.90 35.11 2.40
CA PHE A 16 -7.17 33.85 2.26
C PHE A 16 -6.55 33.36 3.59
N SER A 17 -5.99 34.28 4.38
CA SER A 17 -5.47 33.97 5.72
C SER A 17 -6.57 33.48 6.67
N GLY A 18 -7.76 34.10 6.61
CA GLY A 18 -8.92 33.67 7.38
C GLY A 18 -9.38 32.25 7.03
N HIS A 19 -9.45 31.92 5.73
CA HIS A 19 -9.76 30.56 5.27
C HIS A 19 -8.74 29.54 5.78
N LEU A 20 -7.44 29.88 5.69
CA LEU A 20 -6.37 28.98 6.12
C LEU A 20 -6.39 28.76 7.65
N GLY A 21 -6.64 29.81 8.43
CA GLY A 21 -6.80 29.72 9.87
C GLY A 21 -8.00 28.87 10.28
N SER A 22 -9.16 29.07 9.64
CA SER A 22 -10.36 28.27 9.88
C SER A 22 -10.16 26.79 9.51
N PHE A 23 -9.47 26.53 8.39
CA PHE A 23 -9.11 25.18 7.96
C PHE A 23 -8.22 24.47 8.98
N PHE A 24 -7.07 25.07 9.36
CA PHE A 24 -6.17 24.44 10.31
C PHE A 24 -6.75 24.36 11.73
N GLY A 25 -7.57 25.33 12.13
CA GLY A 25 -8.36 25.24 13.36
C GLY A 25 -9.27 24.01 13.37
N THR A 26 -9.99 23.78 12.27
CA THR A 26 -10.86 22.59 12.13
C THR A 26 -10.06 21.28 12.10
N VAL A 27 -8.87 21.27 11.49
CA VAL A 27 -7.95 20.10 11.57
C VAL A 27 -7.52 19.84 13.01
N TRP A 28 -7.20 20.90 13.77
CA TRP A 28 -6.80 20.79 15.17
C TRP A 28 -7.95 20.29 16.05
N ASP A 29 -9.15 20.82 15.89
CA ASP A 29 -10.34 20.36 16.64
C ASP A 29 -10.61 18.87 16.38
N ASN A 30 -10.44 18.42 15.13
CA ASN A 30 -10.56 17.02 14.76
C ASN A 30 -9.46 16.15 15.38
N PHE A 31 -8.23 16.67 15.48
CA PHE A 31 -7.14 15.98 16.17
C PHE A 31 -7.47 15.79 17.66
N VAL A 32 -7.92 16.85 18.35
CA VAL A 32 -8.34 16.78 19.76
C VAL A 32 -9.51 15.79 19.93
N TYR A 33 -10.49 15.82 19.03
CA TYR A 33 -11.60 14.88 19.03
C TYR A 33 -11.14 13.42 18.93
N VAL A 34 -10.15 13.11 18.08
CA VAL A 34 -9.57 11.77 17.98
C VAL A 34 -8.96 11.31 19.30
N LEU A 35 -8.28 12.21 20.01
CA LEU A 35 -7.62 11.90 21.28
C LEU A 35 -8.60 11.73 22.44
N GLU A 36 -9.62 12.57 22.51
CA GLU A 36 -10.50 12.64 23.69
C GLU A 36 -11.78 11.82 23.55
N HIS A 37 -12.36 11.74 22.35
CA HIS A 37 -13.73 11.26 22.16
C HIS A 37 -13.82 9.99 21.30
N SER A 38 -12.78 9.64 20.52
CA SER A 38 -12.83 8.52 19.59
C SER A 38 -11.95 7.35 20.04
N PHE A 39 -12.48 6.44 20.87
CA PHE A 39 -11.74 5.27 21.36
C PHE A 39 -11.16 4.39 20.25
N VAL A 40 -11.92 4.17 19.17
CA VAL A 40 -11.49 3.35 18.04
C VAL A 40 -10.33 4.01 17.30
N SER A 41 -10.44 5.32 17.01
CA SER A 41 -9.37 6.06 16.35
C SER A 41 -8.11 6.16 17.21
N LEU A 42 -8.28 6.44 18.52
CA LEU A 42 -7.18 6.49 19.48
C LEU A 42 -6.45 5.15 19.56
N THR A 43 -7.20 4.05 19.66
CA THR A 43 -6.61 2.69 19.66
C THR A 43 -5.81 2.44 18.39
N GLY A 44 -6.34 2.83 17.23
CA GLY A 44 -5.63 2.74 15.95
C GLY A 44 -4.32 3.55 15.93
N VAL A 45 -4.35 4.78 16.44
CA VAL A 45 -3.16 5.65 16.53
C VAL A 45 -2.11 5.05 17.48
N VAL A 46 -2.53 4.52 18.64
CA VAL A 46 -1.62 3.88 19.60
C VAL A 46 -0.97 2.63 19.00
N LEU A 47 -1.76 1.78 18.32
CA LEU A 47 -1.23 0.59 17.64
C LEU A 47 -0.25 0.97 16.53
N LEU A 48 -0.58 1.99 15.73
CA LEU A 48 0.30 2.50 14.69
C LEU A 48 1.60 3.05 15.28
N LEU A 49 1.54 3.73 16.42
CA LEU A 49 2.72 4.24 17.13
C LEU A 49 3.60 3.11 17.66
N ILE A 50 3.01 2.08 18.27
CA ILE A 50 3.74 0.89 18.72
C ILE A 50 4.44 0.23 17.53
N MET A 51 3.71 0.00 16.42
CA MET A 51 4.29 -0.54 15.20
C MET A 51 5.43 0.35 14.68
N ALA A 52 5.19 1.63 14.47
CA ALA A 52 6.22 2.55 13.95
C ALA A 52 7.50 2.54 14.80
N ILE A 53 7.40 2.52 16.14
CA ILE A 53 8.58 2.49 17.01
C ILE A 53 9.28 1.12 16.98
N THR A 54 8.51 0.03 16.98
CA THR A 54 9.06 -1.34 16.98
C THR A 54 9.78 -1.67 15.68
N PHE A 55 9.27 -1.19 14.54
CA PHE A 55 9.86 -1.42 13.22
C PHE A 55 11.16 -0.63 12.97
N VAL A 56 11.44 0.47 13.71
CA VAL A 56 12.75 1.14 13.59
C VAL A 56 13.86 0.18 14.05
N PRO A 57 14.92 -0.05 13.25
CA PRO A 57 15.98 -1.00 13.57
C PRO A 57 16.64 -0.76 14.93
N SER A 58 17.04 -1.85 15.59
CA SER A 58 17.71 -1.81 16.90
C SER A 58 19.12 -1.18 16.87
N LYS A 59 19.66 -0.89 15.68
CA LYS A 59 20.94 -0.19 15.48
C LYS A 59 20.97 1.20 16.15
N VAL A 60 19.81 1.81 16.39
CA VAL A 60 19.69 3.12 17.06
C VAL A 60 19.11 3.01 18.48
N SER A 61 19.46 3.99 19.33
CA SER A 61 19.00 4.04 20.72
C SER A 61 17.48 4.11 20.84
N ARG A 62 16.91 3.58 21.94
CA ARG A 62 15.46 3.57 22.19
C ARG A 62 14.82 4.96 22.09
N LYS A 63 15.54 6.01 22.55
CA LYS A 63 15.09 7.41 22.44
C LYS A 63 14.96 7.86 20.98
N LYS A 64 15.95 7.56 20.13
CA LYS A 64 15.90 7.88 18.70
C LYS A 64 14.78 7.13 17.99
N ARG A 65 14.59 5.84 18.31
CA ARG A 65 13.48 5.03 17.77
C ARG A 65 12.12 5.64 18.09
N ALA A 66 11.92 6.06 19.34
CA ALA A 66 10.70 6.75 19.75
C ALA A 66 10.48 8.05 18.98
N ILE A 67 11.50 8.91 18.85
CA ILE A 67 11.41 10.18 18.10
C ILE A 67 11.06 9.93 16.63
N ILE A 68 11.76 9.02 15.96
CA ILE A 68 11.51 8.68 14.55
C ILE A 68 10.09 8.15 14.36
N GLY A 69 9.66 7.21 15.21
CA GLY A 69 8.32 6.64 15.16
C GLY A 69 7.23 7.68 15.40
N ILE A 70 7.39 8.56 16.41
CA ILE A 70 6.44 9.64 16.71
C ILE A 70 6.32 10.57 15.51
N ILE A 71 7.43 11.07 14.96
CA ILE A 71 7.42 11.99 13.81
C ILE A 71 6.72 11.35 12.62
N HIS A 72 7.02 10.08 12.32
CA HIS A 72 6.42 9.37 11.21
C HIS A 72 4.90 9.20 11.37
N VAL A 73 4.45 8.80 12.57
CA VAL A 73 3.01 8.67 12.87
C VAL A 73 2.31 10.03 12.87
N SER A 74 2.95 11.08 13.39
CA SER A 74 2.42 12.45 13.32
C SER A 74 2.24 12.91 11.88
N ALA A 75 3.18 12.60 10.98
CA ALA A 75 3.06 12.93 9.56
C ALA A 75 1.89 12.19 8.91
N HIS A 76 1.72 10.89 9.17
CA HIS A 76 0.58 10.12 8.67
C HIS A 76 -0.76 10.63 9.24
N LEU A 77 -0.81 10.93 10.53
CA LEU A 77 -2.02 11.43 11.18
C LEU A 77 -2.41 12.81 10.66
N ALA A 78 -1.46 13.74 10.55
CA ALA A 78 -1.71 15.06 9.97
C ALA A 78 -2.21 14.95 8.52
N ALA A 79 -1.55 14.14 7.69
CA ALA A 79 -2.00 13.89 6.32
C ALA A 79 -3.42 13.32 6.27
N ALA A 80 -3.73 12.33 7.11
CA ALA A 80 -5.06 11.73 7.17
C ALA A 80 -6.14 12.76 7.54
N LEU A 81 -5.92 13.56 8.59
CA LEU A 81 -6.88 14.58 9.02
C LEU A 81 -7.10 15.66 7.95
N ILE A 82 -6.03 16.13 7.31
CA ILE A 82 -6.09 17.11 6.23
C ILE A 82 -6.88 16.55 5.04
N LEU A 83 -6.56 15.32 4.59
CA LEU A 83 -7.24 14.70 3.45
C LEU A 83 -8.72 14.42 3.73
N MET A 84 -9.05 14.01 4.96
CA MET A 84 -10.45 13.80 5.36
C MET A 84 -11.23 15.13 5.31
N LEU A 85 -10.64 16.22 5.80
CA LEU A 85 -11.28 17.54 5.75
C LEU A 85 -11.42 18.05 4.31
N LEU A 86 -10.40 17.86 3.47
CA LEU A 86 -10.47 18.22 2.04
C LEU A 86 -11.57 17.45 1.30
N MET A 87 -11.71 16.15 1.58
CA MET A 87 -12.77 15.34 1.00
C MET A 87 -14.17 15.80 1.44
N GLU A 88 -14.38 16.07 2.73
CA GLU A 88 -15.65 16.60 3.24
C GLU A 88 -15.97 17.99 2.68
N LEU A 89 -14.96 18.85 2.54
CA LEU A 89 -15.11 20.17 1.93
C LEU A 89 -15.46 20.06 0.43
N GLY A 90 -14.86 19.09 -0.27
CA GLY A 90 -15.20 18.77 -1.65
C GLY A 90 -16.65 18.32 -1.79
N LEU A 91 -17.11 17.42 -0.91
CA LEU A 91 -18.52 17.00 -0.88
C LEU A 91 -19.46 18.16 -0.60
N GLU A 92 -19.17 18.98 0.42
CA GLU A 92 -19.96 20.17 0.76
C GLU A 92 -20.05 21.13 -0.43
N THR A 93 -18.92 21.38 -1.11
CA THR A 93 -18.85 22.24 -2.29
C THR A 93 -19.73 21.68 -3.42
N CYS A 94 -19.64 20.38 -3.71
CA CYS A 94 -20.48 19.74 -4.73
C CYS A 94 -21.98 19.82 -4.38
N ILE A 95 -22.35 19.63 -3.12
CA ILE A 95 -23.74 19.77 -2.65
C ILE A 95 -24.22 21.21 -2.81
N ARG A 96 -23.42 22.19 -2.37
CA ARG A 96 -23.74 23.63 -2.45
C ARG A 96 -23.95 24.11 -3.87
N HIS A 97 -23.16 23.60 -4.82
CA HIS A 97 -23.28 23.91 -6.25
C HIS A 97 -24.28 23.02 -6.99
N LYS A 98 -25.08 22.20 -6.29
CA LYS A 98 -26.08 21.29 -6.86
C LYS A 98 -25.51 20.30 -7.88
N LEU A 99 -24.26 19.89 -7.67
CA LEU A 99 -23.60 18.84 -8.47
C LEU A 99 -23.89 17.44 -7.93
N LEU A 100 -24.14 17.32 -6.62
CA LEU A 100 -24.49 16.08 -5.93
C LEU A 100 -25.70 16.29 -5.01
N ALA A 101 -26.35 15.21 -4.61
CA ALA A 101 -27.51 15.16 -3.72
C ALA A 101 -28.73 15.96 -4.21
N THR A 102 -28.98 15.94 -5.51
CA THR A 102 -30.07 16.71 -6.13
C THR A 102 -31.38 15.94 -6.24
N SER A 103 -31.32 14.63 -6.50
CA SER A 103 -32.50 13.82 -6.81
C SER A 103 -32.60 12.49 -6.05
N GLY A 104 -31.77 12.31 -5.03
CA GLY A 104 -31.75 11.15 -4.12
C GLY A 104 -30.73 10.09 -4.54
N TYR A 105 -30.85 8.87 -3.98
CA TYR A 105 -29.85 7.79 -4.13
C TYR A 105 -29.69 7.19 -5.54
N HIS A 106 -30.42 7.69 -6.53
CA HIS A 106 -30.53 7.09 -7.86
C HIS A 106 -30.45 8.14 -8.96
N SER A 107 -29.66 9.20 -8.76
CA SER A 107 -29.52 10.29 -9.74
C SER A 107 -28.98 9.77 -11.08
N LEU A 108 -27.99 8.87 -11.06
CA LEU A 108 -27.47 8.22 -12.26
C LEU A 108 -28.52 7.39 -13.01
N TYR A 109 -29.38 6.67 -12.29
CA TYR A 109 -30.46 5.90 -12.91
C TYR A 109 -31.53 6.81 -13.55
N GLN A 110 -31.87 7.92 -12.89
CA GLN A 110 -32.80 8.90 -13.45
C GLN A 110 -32.24 9.56 -14.71
N TRP A 111 -30.95 9.94 -14.69
CA TRP A 111 -30.26 10.45 -15.86
C TRP A 111 -30.21 9.42 -17.00
N TYR A 112 -29.92 8.16 -16.68
CA TYR A 112 -29.98 7.08 -17.66
C TYR A 112 -31.36 6.95 -18.29
N ARG A 113 -32.44 6.98 -17.50
CA ARG A 113 -33.80 6.91 -18.01
C ARG A 113 -34.17 8.10 -18.89
N SER A 114 -33.73 9.32 -18.55
CA SER A 114 -33.96 10.47 -19.41
C SER A 114 -33.22 10.34 -20.75
N VAL A 115 -31.93 9.98 -20.72
CA VAL A 115 -31.11 9.80 -21.94
C VAL A 115 -31.62 8.63 -22.78
N GLU A 116 -32.01 7.51 -22.16
CA GLU A 116 -32.61 6.36 -22.81
C GLU A 116 -33.91 6.76 -23.55
N SER A 117 -34.77 7.56 -22.91
CA SER A 117 -36.02 7.99 -23.53
C SER A 117 -35.84 8.96 -24.69
N GLU A 118 -34.82 9.82 -24.62
CA GLU A 118 -34.54 10.85 -25.63
C GLU A 118 -33.82 10.25 -26.86
N HIS A 119 -32.77 9.46 -26.62
CA HIS A 119 -31.89 8.97 -27.69
C HIS A 119 -32.34 7.61 -28.25
N PHE A 120 -33.09 6.83 -27.47
CA PHE A 120 -33.53 5.50 -27.85
C PHE A 120 -35.05 5.37 -27.60
N PRO A 121 -35.91 5.95 -28.44
CA PRO A 121 -37.35 5.74 -28.31
C PRO A 121 -37.71 4.25 -28.51
N ASP A 122 -38.74 3.76 -27.81
CA ASP A 122 -39.21 2.37 -27.91
C ASP A 122 -40.57 2.31 -28.62
N PRO A 123 -40.60 2.42 -29.96
CA PRO A 123 -41.85 2.39 -30.72
C PRO A 123 -42.59 1.04 -30.62
N SER A 124 -41.87 -0.02 -30.26
CA SER A 124 -42.42 -1.37 -30.13
C SER A 124 -42.93 -1.72 -28.73
N GLY A 125 -42.76 -0.81 -27.75
CA GLY A 125 -43.07 -1.06 -26.35
C GLY A 125 -42.35 -2.28 -25.77
N LEU A 126 -41.19 -2.67 -26.30
CA LEU A 126 -40.40 -3.80 -25.83
C LEU A 126 -40.01 -3.63 -24.36
N ARG A 127 -39.55 -2.44 -23.95
CA ARG A 127 -39.12 -2.18 -22.56
C ARG A 127 -40.27 -2.29 -21.58
N ALA A 128 -41.43 -1.73 -21.92
CA ALA A 128 -42.62 -1.85 -21.08
C ALA A 128 -43.06 -3.33 -20.95
N ARG A 129 -43.00 -4.10 -22.05
CA ARG A 129 -43.26 -5.54 -22.01
C ARG A 129 -42.22 -6.30 -21.19
N MET A 130 -40.93 -5.98 -21.31
CA MET A 130 -39.86 -6.59 -20.50
C MET A 130 -40.03 -6.27 -19.02
N GLU A 131 -40.34 -5.02 -18.67
CA GLU A 131 -40.65 -4.62 -17.29
C GLU A 131 -41.84 -5.42 -16.75
N GLN A 132 -42.90 -5.58 -17.52
CA GLN A 132 -44.07 -6.36 -17.11
C GLN A 132 -43.78 -7.87 -17.00
N TRP A 133 -43.07 -8.45 -17.97
CA TRP A 133 -42.68 -9.87 -17.98
C TRP A 133 -41.72 -10.23 -16.86
N THR A 134 -40.87 -9.28 -16.46
CA THR A 134 -39.91 -9.47 -15.36
C THR A 134 -40.46 -9.02 -14.01
N PHE A 135 -41.74 -8.67 -13.92
CA PHE A 135 -42.37 -8.14 -12.70
C PHE A 135 -41.59 -6.94 -12.09
N GLY A 136 -41.03 -6.08 -12.94
CA GLY A 136 -40.21 -4.93 -12.55
C GLY A 136 -38.76 -5.26 -12.21
N LEU A 137 -38.32 -6.52 -12.33
CA LEU A 137 -36.94 -6.91 -12.01
C LEU A 137 -35.93 -6.31 -12.99
N TYR A 138 -36.26 -6.21 -14.29
CA TYR A 138 -35.38 -5.61 -15.30
C TYR A 138 -34.94 -4.17 -14.93
N PRO A 139 -35.87 -3.20 -14.74
CA PRO A 139 -35.47 -1.84 -14.36
C PRO A 139 -34.88 -1.79 -12.94
N ALA A 140 -35.31 -2.66 -12.02
CA ALA A 140 -34.74 -2.72 -10.67
C ALA A 140 -33.26 -3.15 -10.69
N CYS A 141 -32.90 -4.17 -11.47
CA CYS A 141 -31.51 -4.62 -11.61
C CYS A 141 -30.61 -3.50 -12.14
N ILE A 142 -31.04 -2.79 -13.19
CA ILE A 142 -30.30 -1.65 -13.74
C ILE A 142 -30.16 -0.55 -12.67
N LYS A 143 -31.26 -0.19 -12.01
CA LYS A 143 -31.28 0.83 -10.96
C LYS A 143 -30.29 0.55 -9.83
N TYR A 144 -30.29 -0.68 -9.30
CA TYR A 144 -29.40 -1.05 -8.20
C TYR A 144 -27.95 -1.26 -8.66
N LEU A 145 -27.72 -1.75 -9.88
CA LEU A 145 -26.38 -1.82 -10.45
C LEU A 145 -25.77 -0.42 -10.60
N MET A 146 -26.52 0.54 -11.14
CA MET A 146 -26.07 1.92 -11.30
C MET A 146 -25.84 2.60 -9.94
N SER A 147 -26.68 2.32 -8.94
CA SER A 147 -26.48 2.82 -7.57
C SER A 147 -25.14 2.40 -6.96
N ALA A 148 -24.59 1.24 -7.35
CA ALA A 148 -23.26 0.81 -6.89
C ALA A 148 -22.11 1.64 -7.49
N PHE A 149 -22.32 2.25 -8.65
CA PHE A 149 -21.34 3.14 -9.30
C PHE A 149 -21.54 4.62 -8.91
N ASP A 150 -22.70 4.96 -8.34
CA ASP A 150 -23.06 6.33 -7.95
C ASP A 150 -22.58 6.67 -6.52
N VAL A 151 -21.34 6.29 -6.21
CA VAL A 151 -20.77 6.37 -4.86
C VAL A 151 -20.72 7.81 -4.33
N PRO A 152 -20.32 8.85 -5.10
CA PRO A 152 -20.36 10.24 -4.63
C PRO A 152 -21.78 10.71 -4.28
N GLU A 153 -22.80 10.33 -5.06
CA GLU A 153 -24.19 10.67 -4.76
C GLU A 153 -24.63 9.99 -3.47
N VAL A 154 -24.33 8.71 -3.29
CA VAL A 154 -24.62 7.97 -2.04
C VAL A 154 -23.95 8.66 -0.85
N MET A 155 -22.69 9.08 -0.99
CA MET A 155 -21.98 9.82 0.06
C MET A 155 -22.68 11.15 0.38
N ALA A 156 -23.01 11.95 -0.64
CA ALA A 156 -23.60 13.27 -0.49
C ALA A 156 -25.03 13.24 0.08
N VAL A 157 -25.88 12.33 -0.42
CA VAL A 157 -27.26 12.15 0.05
C VAL A 157 -27.27 11.62 1.48
N THR A 158 -26.44 10.61 1.77
CA THR A 158 -26.37 10.05 3.13
C THR A 158 -25.81 11.07 4.12
N ARG A 159 -24.76 11.80 3.75
CA ARG A 159 -24.20 12.90 4.55
C ARG A 159 -25.27 13.95 4.85
N SER A 160 -26.01 14.40 3.84
CA SER A 160 -27.08 15.39 4.01
C SER A 160 -28.18 14.90 4.96
N ASN A 161 -28.53 13.61 4.88
CA ASN A 161 -29.51 13.01 5.79
C ASN A 161 -28.98 12.91 7.23
N ILE A 162 -27.72 12.48 7.41
CA ILE A 162 -27.10 12.41 8.74
C ILE A 162 -27.00 13.80 9.37
N CYS A 163 -26.63 14.82 8.60
CA CYS A 163 -26.51 16.19 9.12
C CYS A 163 -27.85 16.83 9.47
N LYS A 164 -28.95 16.42 8.84
CA LYS A 164 -30.30 16.90 9.17
C LYS A 164 -30.96 16.11 10.30
N ASN A 165 -30.88 14.79 10.27
CA ASN A 165 -31.69 13.90 11.10
C ASN A 165 -30.87 13.16 12.17
N GLY A 166 -29.55 13.33 12.19
CA GLY A 166 -28.64 12.57 13.03
C GLY A 166 -28.31 11.18 12.48
N ILE A 167 -27.18 10.61 12.92
CA ILE A 167 -26.72 9.29 12.46
C ILE A 167 -27.65 8.15 12.92
N GLN A 168 -28.41 8.36 13.99
CA GLN A 168 -29.36 7.38 14.54
C GLN A 168 -30.55 7.13 13.60
N ALA A 169 -30.83 8.07 12.68
CA ALA A 169 -31.88 7.90 11.69
C ALA A 169 -31.49 6.90 10.58
N LEU A 170 -30.21 6.54 10.48
CA LEU A 170 -29.71 5.64 9.45
C LEU A 170 -29.81 4.17 9.90
N SER A 171 -30.28 3.30 9.01
CA SER A 171 -30.26 1.87 9.26
C SER A 171 -28.82 1.36 9.39
N ARG A 172 -28.60 0.24 10.10
CA ARG A 172 -27.27 -0.37 10.23
C ARG A 172 -26.65 -0.69 8.87
N GLY A 173 -27.44 -1.20 7.92
CA GLY A 173 -27.00 -1.44 6.55
C GLY A 173 -26.63 -0.16 5.82
N GLY A 174 -27.43 0.90 5.97
CA GLY A 174 -27.12 2.23 5.41
C GLY A 174 -25.82 2.81 5.95
N ALA A 175 -25.54 2.64 7.25
CA ALA A 175 -24.29 3.09 7.86
C ALA A 175 -23.08 2.32 7.30
N VAL A 176 -23.20 1.01 7.10
CA VAL A 176 -22.14 0.19 6.49
C VAL A 176 -21.87 0.65 5.05
N ILE A 177 -22.92 0.86 4.25
CA ILE A 177 -22.80 1.35 2.87
C ILE A 177 -22.10 2.71 2.88
N TYR A 178 -22.52 3.64 3.74
CA TYR A 178 -21.92 4.96 3.86
C TYR A 178 -20.43 4.92 4.19
N TYR A 179 -20.02 4.15 5.20
CA TYR A 179 -18.61 4.02 5.56
C TYR A 179 -17.79 3.31 4.48
N ALA A 180 -18.36 2.31 3.79
CA ALA A 180 -17.71 1.65 2.66
C ALA A 180 -17.51 2.63 1.49
N SER A 181 -18.50 3.45 1.17
CA SER A 181 -18.42 4.49 0.14
C SER A 181 -17.34 5.52 0.47
N ILE A 182 -17.31 6.04 1.70
CA ILE A 182 -16.25 6.94 2.16
C ILE A 182 -14.89 6.29 2.05
N PHE A 183 -14.76 5.05 2.53
CA PHE A 183 -13.49 4.32 2.51
C PHE A 183 -12.95 4.18 1.09
N LEU A 184 -13.78 3.80 0.11
CA LEU A 184 -13.36 3.66 -1.28
C LEU A 184 -12.80 4.96 -1.85
N TYR A 185 -13.50 6.08 -1.66
CA TYR A 185 -13.04 7.39 -2.15
C TYR A 185 -11.82 7.90 -1.40
N PHE A 186 -11.83 7.77 -0.07
CA PHE A 186 -10.70 8.15 0.76
C PHE A 186 -9.45 7.32 0.43
N TRP A 187 -9.59 6.03 0.14
CA TRP A 187 -8.48 5.16 -0.25
C TRP A 187 -7.84 5.62 -1.57
N VAL A 188 -8.64 5.92 -2.60
CA VAL A 188 -8.13 6.46 -3.87
C VAL A 188 -7.38 7.78 -3.64
N PHE A 189 -7.94 8.67 -2.84
CA PHE A 189 -7.35 9.99 -2.58
C PHE A 189 -6.10 9.93 -1.68
N SER A 190 -6.08 9.05 -0.69
CA SER A 190 -5.00 8.96 0.31
C SER A 190 -3.80 8.16 -0.16
N THR A 191 -3.97 7.17 -1.04
CA THR A 191 -2.89 6.31 -1.55
C THR A 191 -1.65 7.08 -2.00
N PRO A 192 -1.73 8.10 -2.89
CA PRO A 192 -0.54 8.85 -3.31
C PRO A 192 0.14 9.57 -2.13
N VAL A 193 -0.63 10.15 -1.21
CA VAL A 193 -0.08 10.90 -0.07
C VAL A 193 0.56 9.98 0.95
N VAL A 194 -0.08 8.85 1.27
CA VAL A 194 0.47 7.83 2.16
C VAL A 194 1.79 7.28 1.59
N SER A 195 1.82 7.00 0.28
CA SER A 195 3.04 6.55 -0.39
C SER A 195 4.15 7.60 -0.36
N LEU A 196 3.80 8.89 -0.50
CA LEU A 196 4.75 9.99 -0.43
C LEU A 196 5.32 10.17 0.98
N VAL A 197 4.48 10.10 2.02
CA VAL A 197 4.92 10.18 3.42
C VAL A 197 5.85 9.01 3.75
N PHE A 198 5.48 7.79 3.35
CA PHE A 198 6.31 6.60 3.59
C PHE A 198 7.61 6.62 2.78
N GLY A 199 7.56 7.01 1.50
CA GLY A 199 8.74 7.17 0.66
C GLY A 199 9.70 8.24 1.17
N SER A 200 9.18 9.39 1.60
CA SER A 200 9.98 10.46 2.21
C SER A 200 10.61 10.01 3.53
N TYR A 201 9.86 9.26 4.34
CA TYR A 201 10.36 8.66 5.57
C TYR A 201 11.55 7.74 5.31
N LEU A 202 11.42 6.79 4.37
CA LEU A 202 12.51 5.89 4.01
C LEU A 202 13.70 6.65 3.41
N TYR A 203 13.45 7.62 2.53
CA TYR A 203 14.49 8.45 1.93
C TYR A 203 15.31 9.18 3.01
N ILE A 204 14.66 9.82 3.98
CA ILE A 204 15.35 10.50 5.08
C ILE A 204 16.10 9.48 5.95
N CYS A 205 15.48 8.34 6.26
CA CYS A 205 16.08 7.27 7.05
C CYS A 205 17.38 6.72 6.45
N ILE A 206 17.42 6.51 5.14
CA ILE A 206 18.62 6.01 4.45
C ILE A 206 19.73 7.06 4.42
N ASN A 207 19.40 8.27 4.01
CA ASN A 207 20.40 9.30 3.71
C ASN A 207 21.00 9.95 4.97
N TRP A 208 20.19 10.16 6.01
CA TRP A 208 20.65 10.83 7.24
C TRP A 208 20.87 9.89 8.42
N PHE A 209 20.04 8.86 8.55
CA PHE A 209 20.10 7.96 9.71
C PHE A 209 20.78 6.62 9.41
N HIS A 210 21.04 6.32 8.13
CA HIS A 210 21.55 5.03 7.66
C HIS A 210 20.74 3.85 8.23
N LEU A 211 19.41 4.01 8.19
CA LEU A 211 18.43 3.03 8.60
C LEU A 211 17.60 2.57 7.41
N HIS A 212 16.90 1.44 7.60
CA HIS A 212 15.93 0.90 6.64
C HIS A 212 16.47 0.59 5.24
N PHE A 213 17.73 0.15 5.15
CA PHE A 213 18.30 -0.25 3.86
C PHE A 213 17.51 -1.41 3.25
N ASP A 214 17.23 -2.47 4.01
CA ASP A 214 16.53 -3.65 3.49
C ASP A 214 15.11 -3.30 3.04
N GLU A 215 14.37 -2.56 3.87
CA GLU A 215 12.98 -2.17 3.55
C GLU A 215 12.94 -1.22 2.35
N ALA A 216 13.83 -0.24 2.29
CA ALA A 216 13.87 0.66 1.16
C ALA A 216 14.30 -0.03 -0.14
N PHE A 217 15.36 -0.84 -0.11
CA PHE A 217 15.82 -1.58 -1.27
C PHE A 217 14.85 -2.68 -1.72
N SER A 218 14.02 -3.23 -0.81
CA SER A 218 13.00 -4.23 -1.18
C SER A 218 11.98 -3.71 -2.19
N SER A 219 11.70 -2.40 -2.17
CA SER A 219 10.79 -1.74 -3.10
C SER A 219 11.49 -1.19 -4.35
N LEU A 220 12.83 -1.08 -4.32
CA LEU A 220 13.61 -0.55 -5.43
C LEU A 220 13.90 -1.65 -6.45
N ARG A 221 13.31 -1.54 -7.64
CA ARG A 221 13.61 -2.42 -8.78
C ARG A 221 14.94 -2.04 -9.42
N ILE A 222 16.05 -2.25 -8.71
CA ILE A 222 17.39 -2.00 -9.25
C ILE A 222 17.74 -3.14 -10.22
N ALA A 223 17.61 -2.86 -11.52
CA ALA A 223 17.89 -3.86 -12.56
C ALA A 223 19.39 -4.20 -12.65
N ASN A 224 20.26 -3.24 -12.35
CA ASN A 224 21.70 -3.36 -12.55
C ASN A 224 22.42 -4.10 -11.41
N TYR A 225 21.84 -4.19 -10.21
CA TYR A 225 22.47 -4.83 -9.06
C TYR A 225 21.85 -6.21 -8.83
N LYS A 226 22.65 -7.27 -8.89
CA LYS A 226 22.20 -8.65 -8.65
C LYS A 226 23.18 -9.39 -7.77
N SER A 227 22.65 -10.19 -6.85
CA SER A 227 23.43 -11.07 -5.99
C SER A 227 22.79 -12.44 -5.87
N PHE A 228 23.61 -13.44 -5.56
CA PHE A 228 23.16 -14.77 -5.16
C PHE A 228 24.01 -15.28 -4.00
N THR A 229 23.39 -16.08 -3.14
CA THR A 229 24.04 -16.67 -1.97
C THR A 229 24.42 -18.10 -2.28
N ARG A 230 25.71 -18.42 -2.11
CA ARG A 230 26.26 -19.76 -2.28
C ARG A 230 26.61 -20.33 -0.91
N PHE A 231 26.09 -21.53 -0.67
CA PHE A 231 26.38 -22.34 0.50
C PHE A 231 27.44 -23.39 0.14
N HIS A 232 28.43 -23.57 1.01
CA HIS A 232 29.46 -24.59 0.88
C HIS A 232 29.64 -25.28 2.23
N ILE A 233 29.41 -26.59 2.27
CA ILE A 233 29.71 -27.39 3.46
C ILE A 233 31.17 -27.83 3.34
N ASN A 234 32.01 -27.37 4.26
CA ASN A 234 33.43 -27.71 4.25
C ASN A 234 33.65 -29.15 4.73
N ARG A 235 34.89 -29.62 4.71
CA ARG A 235 35.23 -30.99 5.13
C ARG A 235 35.03 -31.22 6.64
N ASP A 236 35.09 -30.16 7.41
CA ASP A 236 34.94 -30.18 8.87
C ASP A 236 33.46 -30.19 9.30
N GLY A 237 32.53 -30.02 8.35
CA GLY A 237 31.09 -30.00 8.59
C GLY A 237 30.52 -28.60 8.83
N ASP A 238 31.34 -27.55 8.82
CA ASP A 238 30.89 -26.17 8.92
C ASP A 238 30.27 -25.69 7.60
N LEU A 239 29.31 -24.78 7.70
CA LEU A 239 28.62 -24.17 6.58
C LEU A 239 29.21 -22.78 6.29
N GLU A 240 29.97 -22.69 5.21
CA GLU A 240 30.43 -21.42 4.65
C GLU A 240 29.34 -20.80 3.77
N VAL A 241 29.06 -19.51 4.00
CA VAL A 241 28.05 -18.75 3.27
C VAL A 241 28.74 -17.59 2.55
N PHE A 242 28.64 -17.58 1.23
CA PHE A 242 29.19 -16.53 0.37
C PHE A 242 28.05 -15.78 -0.31
N THR A 243 28.00 -14.46 -0.18
CA THR A 243 27.13 -13.62 -1.02
C THR A 243 27.96 -13.06 -2.15
N LEU A 244 27.65 -13.49 -3.38
CA LEU A 244 28.31 -13.04 -4.60
C LEU A 244 27.42 -12.01 -5.27
N ALA A 245 27.97 -10.84 -5.63
CA ALA A 245 27.22 -9.77 -6.26
C ALA A 245 27.93 -9.18 -7.48
N VAL A 246 27.14 -8.66 -8.41
CA VAL A 246 27.56 -7.89 -9.57
C VAL A 246 26.86 -6.54 -9.52
N ASP A 247 27.64 -5.46 -9.54
CA ASP A 247 27.13 -4.10 -9.38
C ASP A 247 26.39 -3.58 -10.62
N LYS A 248 26.83 -4.05 -11.80
CA LYS A 248 26.27 -3.68 -13.09
C LYS A 248 26.09 -4.92 -13.96
N VAL A 249 24.86 -5.38 -14.08
CA VAL A 249 24.48 -6.47 -14.97
C VAL A 249 24.64 -6.03 -16.44
N PRO A 250 25.32 -6.82 -17.29
CA PRO A 250 25.41 -6.56 -18.72
C PRO A 250 24.03 -6.69 -19.38
N ARG A 251 23.73 -5.78 -20.29
CA ARG A 251 22.46 -5.75 -21.04
C ARG A 251 22.55 -6.45 -22.39
N GLU A 252 23.75 -6.47 -22.95
CA GLU A 252 24.04 -7.08 -24.24
C GLU A 252 24.83 -8.36 -24.01
N TRP A 253 24.28 -9.45 -24.52
CA TRP A 253 24.82 -10.79 -24.40
C TRP A 253 25.13 -11.32 -25.79
N MET A 254 26.25 -12.03 -25.91
CA MET A 254 26.64 -12.71 -27.13
C MET A 254 26.96 -14.17 -26.84
N LEU A 255 26.93 -14.99 -27.89
CA LEU A 255 27.36 -16.38 -27.78
C LEU A 255 28.85 -16.39 -27.44
N ASP A 256 29.24 -17.14 -26.42
CA ASP A 256 30.65 -17.33 -26.08
C ASP A 256 31.30 -18.22 -27.17
N PRO A 257 32.24 -17.69 -27.97
CA PRO A 257 32.89 -18.46 -29.03
C PRO A 257 33.64 -19.67 -28.48
N ASP A 258 34.25 -19.54 -27.29
CA ASP A 258 35.04 -20.60 -26.68
C ASP A 258 34.16 -21.75 -26.20
N TRP A 259 32.94 -21.46 -25.73
CA TRP A 259 31.94 -22.47 -25.39
C TRP A 259 31.49 -23.28 -26.60
N ASP A 260 31.35 -22.63 -27.76
CA ASP A 260 30.88 -23.31 -28.97
C ASP A 260 31.98 -24.17 -29.61
N MET A 261 33.24 -23.72 -29.49
CA MET A 261 34.43 -24.46 -29.93
C MET A 261 34.81 -25.61 -28.99
N GLU A 262 34.37 -25.62 -27.73
CA GLU A 262 34.65 -26.71 -26.78
C GLU A 262 33.98 -28.02 -27.22
N GLN A 263 34.77 -29.10 -27.34
CA GLN A 263 34.25 -30.42 -27.73
C GLN A 263 33.37 -31.00 -26.62
N LYS A 264 32.07 -31.15 -26.90
CA LYS A 264 31.05 -31.55 -25.92
C LYS A 264 31.03 -33.07 -25.76
N GLN A 265 31.43 -33.57 -24.58
CA GLN A 265 31.21 -34.98 -24.23
C GLN A 265 29.75 -35.23 -23.81
N PRO A 266 29.10 -36.34 -24.21
CA PRO A 266 27.66 -36.56 -24.01
C PRO A 266 27.18 -36.52 -22.56
N GLN A 267 28.06 -36.76 -21.58
CA GLN A 267 27.72 -36.88 -20.16
C GLN A 267 28.34 -35.78 -19.28
N GLN A 268 29.05 -34.81 -19.85
CA GLN A 268 29.71 -33.76 -19.09
C GLN A 268 28.75 -32.62 -18.74
N LEU A 269 28.51 -32.45 -17.42
CA LEU A 269 27.75 -31.34 -16.86
C LEU A 269 28.42 -29.99 -17.17
N SER A 270 27.62 -28.96 -17.44
CA SER A 270 28.09 -27.62 -17.84
C SER A 270 29.11 -27.02 -16.87
N HIS A 271 28.86 -27.11 -15.55
CA HIS A 271 29.74 -26.56 -14.52
C HIS A 271 31.12 -27.23 -14.42
N ARG A 272 31.34 -28.38 -15.10
CA ARG A 272 32.63 -29.09 -15.17
C ARG A 272 33.39 -28.83 -16.48
N ARG A 273 32.86 -27.96 -17.34
CA ARG A 273 33.49 -27.57 -18.60
C ARG A 273 34.50 -26.47 -18.37
N LYS A 274 35.44 -26.31 -19.31
CA LYS A 274 36.38 -25.17 -19.26
C LYS A 274 35.63 -23.85 -19.45
N TYR A 275 34.63 -23.85 -20.34
CA TYR A 275 33.72 -22.74 -20.56
C TYR A 275 32.31 -23.19 -20.17
N PRO A 276 31.85 -22.91 -18.93
CA PRO A 276 30.59 -23.44 -18.42
C PRO A 276 29.35 -22.71 -18.95
N SER A 277 29.49 -21.44 -19.35
CA SER A 277 28.39 -20.60 -19.84
C SER A 277 28.36 -20.56 -21.37
N LYS A 278 27.18 -20.70 -21.96
CA LYS A 278 26.96 -20.49 -23.40
C LYS A 278 27.01 -19.01 -23.79
N TRP A 279 26.78 -18.12 -22.83
CA TRP A 279 26.63 -16.69 -23.05
C TRP A 279 27.71 -15.94 -22.29
N SER A 280 28.28 -14.93 -22.95
CA SER A 280 29.18 -13.95 -22.37
C SER A 280 28.64 -12.54 -22.60
N ALA A 281 29.08 -11.59 -21.78
CA ALA A 281 28.74 -10.20 -22.02
C ALA A 281 29.41 -9.70 -23.30
N ALA A 282 28.67 -8.93 -24.11
CA ALA A 282 29.22 -8.39 -25.36
C ALA A 282 30.46 -7.50 -25.12
N ALA A 283 30.46 -6.78 -24.00
CA ALA A 283 31.65 -6.10 -23.49
C ALA A 283 32.29 -6.95 -22.39
N GLY A 284 33.44 -7.57 -22.67
CA GLY A 284 34.11 -8.47 -21.72
C GLY A 284 34.48 -7.83 -20.36
N GLN A 285 34.66 -6.51 -20.30
CA GLN A 285 34.86 -5.76 -19.05
C GLN A 285 33.62 -5.76 -18.14
N GLN A 286 32.43 -6.02 -18.69
CA GLN A 286 31.16 -6.10 -17.98
C GLN A 286 30.71 -7.55 -17.76
N ASP A 287 31.55 -8.53 -18.11
CA ASP A 287 31.20 -9.93 -17.92
C ASP A 287 31.08 -10.27 -16.42
N PRO A 288 29.99 -10.91 -15.97
CA PRO A 288 29.82 -11.32 -14.58
C PRO A 288 30.96 -12.17 -14.05
N VAL A 289 31.61 -12.98 -14.90
CA VAL A 289 32.77 -13.80 -14.50
C VAL A 289 33.94 -12.93 -14.03
N ASN A 290 34.11 -11.76 -14.65
CA ASN A 290 35.20 -10.83 -14.36
C ASN A 290 34.84 -9.79 -13.29
N THR A 291 33.54 -9.51 -13.14
CA THR A 291 33.04 -8.40 -12.30
C THR A 291 32.40 -8.87 -10.99
N VAL A 292 32.10 -10.17 -10.85
CA VAL A 292 31.54 -10.72 -9.62
C VAL A 292 32.51 -10.56 -8.46
N ARG A 293 31.98 -10.15 -7.31
CA ARG A 293 32.73 -10.02 -6.05
C ARG A 293 31.99 -10.68 -4.91
N VAL A 294 32.74 -11.19 -3.95
CA VAL A 294 32.19 -11.62 -2.65
C VAL A 294 31.91 -10.35 -1.85
N VAL A 295 30.64 -10.03 -1.64
CA VAL A 295 30.23 -8.85 -0.84
C VAL A 295 30.01 -9.19 0.63
N ASP A 296 29.80 -10.47 0.93
CA ASP A 296 29.68 -10.95 2.29
C ASP A 296 30.17 -12.40 2.37
N HIS A 297 30.79 -12.74 3.50
CA HIS A 297 31.26 -14.08 3.80
C HIS A 297 31.24 -14.33 5.31
N PHE A 298 30.55 -15.38 5.72
CA PHE A 298 30.55 -15.83 7.10
C PHE A 298 30.44 -17.36 7.19
N VAL A 299 30.85 -17.90 8.33
CA VAL A 299 30.87 -19.34 8.59
C VAL A 299 29.96 -19.66 9.75
N ILE A 300 29.02 -20.58 9.55
CA ILE A 300 28.19 -21.17 10.60
C ILE A 300 28.88 -22.47 11.01
N ARG A 301 29.43 -22.48 12.22
CA ARG A 301 30.09 -23.67 12.76
C ARG A 301 29.07 -24.74 13.12
N GLN A 302 29.44 -26.00 12.93
CA GLN A 302 28.68 -27.10 13.49
C GLN A 302 28.74 -27.00 15.02
N ASN A 303 27.59 -26.96 15.71
CA ASN A 303 27.60 -27.07 17.17
C ASN A 303 28.24 -28.41 17.55
N GLU A 304 29.20 -28.39 18.48
CA GLU A 304 29.78 -29.59 19.06
C GLU A 304 28.65 -30.55 19.47
N LYS A 305 28.80 -31.83 19.13
CA LYS A 305 27.87 -32.87 19.58
C LYS A 305 27.75 -32.77 21.11
N PRO A 306 26.55 -32.83 21.70
CA PRO A 306 26.44 -33.01 23.14
C PRO A 306 27.18 -34.30 23.49
N ASP A 307 28.15 -34.21 24.39
CA ASP A 307 28.86 -35.36 24.95
C ASP A 307 27.84 -36.29 25.61
N PHE A 308 27.37 -37.30 24.87
CA PHE A 308 26.78 -38.47 25.48
C PHE A 308 27.91 -39.25 26.13
N VAL A 309 28.31 -38.83 27.33
CA VAL A 309 29.16 -39.62 28.20
C VAL A 309 28.43 -40.93 28.47
N SER A 310 28.91 -42.01 27.85
CA SER A 310 28.51 -43.37 28.18
C SER A 310 28.96 -43.66 29.61
N SER A 311 28.04 -43.54 30.56
CA SER A 311 28.21 -44.06 31.92
C SER A 311 28.25 -45.59 31.87
N ASN A 312 29.41 -46.16 31.58
CA ASN A 312 29.73 -47.55 31.91
C ASN A 312 29.92 -47.66 33.43
N GLY A 313 28.80 -47.72 34.15
CA GLY A 313 28.78 -48.17 35.53
C GLY A 313 28.90 -49.69 35.57
N SER A 314 30.10 -50.19 35.88
CA SER A 314 30.33 -51.59 36.24
C SER A 314 29.59 -51.91 37.54
N VAL A 315 28.55 -52.74 37.46
CA VAL A 315 27.97 -53.40 38.63
C VAL A 315 28.90 -54.57 39.00
N SER A 316 29.67 -54.42 40.07
CA SER A 316 30.28 -55.57 40.75
C SER A 316 29.25 -56.18 41.71
N ARG A 317 29.24 -57.52 41.73
CA ARG A 317 28.48 -58.38 42.64
C ARG A 317 28.80 -58.10 44.10
#